data_AF-A0AA38ZSL9-F1
#
_entry.id   AF-A0AA38ZSL9-F1
#
_cell.length_a   1.000
_cell.length_b   1.000
_cell.length_c   1.000
_cell.angle_alpha   90.00
_cell.angle_beta   90.00
_cell.angle_gamma   90.00
#
_symmetry.space_group_name_H-M   'P 1'
#
loop_
_entity.id
_entity.type
_entity.pdbx_description
1 polymer ?
#
loop_
_entity_poly.entity_id
_entity_poly.type
_entity_poly.pdbx_seq_one_letter_code
_entity_poly.pdbx_strand_id
1 'polypeptide(L)'
;MASHTMLLLAVLCVAAATPLAHGLIIDGITITNITITGLLVCSETGNVDPSCSSCSGVPGALVQLSCMGGQTTLGQALTNLTGFYKIALGIVDSLLFDASDCKVVISLPVVGTSCALLPPTGNLQTTVTLVGVVQTLLSAIANFVAGHLTWVH
;
A
#
# COMPACT_ATOMS: atom_id res chain seq x y z
N MET A 1 -17.15 -10.35 49.60
CA MET A 1 -17.32 -10.89 48.23
C MET A 1 -17.70 -9.84 47.17
N ALA A 2 -17.97 -8.56 47.55
CA ALA A 2 -18.32 -7.51 46.59
C ALA A 2 -17.11 -6.73 45.98
N SER A 3 -15.94 -6.80 46.61
CA SER A 3 -14.77 -5.98 46.22
C SER A 3 -14.13 -6.41 44.89
N HIS A 4 -13.99 -7.72 44.63
CA HIS A 4 -13.44 -8.21 43.36
C HIS A 4 -14.40 -8.02 42.19
N THR A 5 -15.71 -8.18 42.42
CA THR A 5 -16.73 -8.07 41.37
C THR A 5 -16.90 -6.62 40.89
N MET A 6 -16.83 -5.64 41.80
CA MET A 6 -16.81 -4.22 41.42
C MET A 6 -15.54 -3.84 40.66
N LEU A 7 -14.40 -4.42 41.01
CA LEU A 7 -13.13 -4.15 40.32
C LEU A 7 -13.15 -4.71 38.89
N LEU A 8 -13.69 -5.91 38.69
CA LEU A 8 -13.89 -6.49 37.37
C LEU A 8 -14.85 -5.68 36.49
N LEU A 9 -15.98 -5.20 37.04
CA LEU A 9 -16.90 -4.34 36.30
C LEU A 9 -16.26 -2.99 35.94
N ALA A 10 -15.48 -2.40 36.84
CA ALA A 10 -14.77 -1.16 36.57
C ALA A 10 -13.73 -1.32 35.46
N VAL A 11 -12.96 -2.41 35.47
CA VAL A 11 -11.99 -2.72 34.41
C VAL A 11 -12.68 -2.97 33.07
N LEU A 12 -13.80 -3.70 33.06
CA LEU A 12 -14.57 -3.97 31.83
C LEU A 12 -15.16 -2.68 31.24
N CYS A 13 -15.67 -1.77 32.07
CA CYS A 13 -16.17 -0.46 31.63
C CYS A 13 -15.07 0.43 31.05
N VAL A 14 -13.87 0.43 31.66
CA VAL A 14 -12.73 1.22 31.13
C VAL A 14 -12.24 0.64 29.80
N ALA A 15 -12.16 -0.69 29.66
CA ALA A 15 -11.79 -1.32 28.40
C ALA A 15 -12.83 -1.12 27.28
N ALA A 16 -14.11 -0.99 27.61
CA ALA A 16 -15.16 -0.68 26.63
C ALA A 16 -15.22 0.81 26.24
N ALA A 17 -14.74 1.71 27.13
CA ALA A 17 -14.76 3.16 26.91
C ALA A 17 -13.50 3.67 26.18
N THR A 18 -12.45 2.87 26.04
CA THR A 18 -11.30 3.25 25.20
C THR A 18 -11.72 3.20 23.74
N PRO A 19 -11.71 4.32 23.01
CA PRO A 19 -11.92 4.27 21.58
C PRO A 19 -10.80 3.42 20.97
N LEU A 20 -11.15 2.24 20.45
CA LEU A 20 -10.26 1.41 19.62
C LEU A 20 -9.89 2.09 18.28
N ALA A 21 -10.35 3.32 18.06
CA ALA A 21 -10.02 4.15 16.92
C ALA A 21 -8.64 4.80 17.10
N HIS A 22 -7.60 3.99 17.25
CA HIS A 22 -6.32 4.39 16.70
C HIS A 22 -6.54 4.27 15.19
N GLY A 23 -6.64 5.39 14.49
CA GLY A 23 -6.54 5.44 13.03
C GLY A 23 -5.24 6.15 12.71
N LEU A 24 -4.69 5.94 11.51
CA LEU A 24 -3.60 6.78 11.03
C LEU A 24 -4.09 8.24 11.01
N ILE A 25 -3.35 9.17 11.60
CA ILE A 25 -3.70 10.59 11.61
C ILE A 25 -2.74 11.32 10.67
N ILE A 26 -3.30 11.98 9.65
CA ILE A 26 -2.56 12.86 8.74
C ILE A 26 -3.16 14.25 8.87
N ASP A 27 -2.36 15.24 9.27
CA ASP A 27 -2.79 16.63 9.46
C ASP A 27 -4.04 16.80 10.33
N GLY A 28 -4.16 15.99 11.39
CA GLY A 28 -5.30 16.01 12.32
C GLY A 28 -6.56 15.28 11.82
N ILE A 29 -6.50 14.64 10.65
CA ILE A 29 -7.62 13.89 10.05
C ILE A 29 -7.40 12.40 10.30
N THR A 30 -8.41 11.72 10.85
CA THR A 30 -8.40 10.26 10.98
C THR A 30 -8.60 9.59 9.62
N ILE A 31 -7.56 8.88 9.18
CA ILE A 31 -7.56 8.06 7.98
C ILE A 31 -8.04 6.67 8.36
N THR A 32 -9.03 6.17 7.63
CA THR A 32 -9.55 4.81 7.80
C THR A 32 -9.20 3.90 6.63
N ASN A 33 -8.86 4.50 5.50
CA ASN A 33 -8.60 3.80 4.26
C ASN A 33 -7.43 4.45 3.56
N ILE A 34 -6.55 3.61 3.03
CA ILE A 34 -5.40 4.06 2.24
C ILE A 34 -5.55 3.44 0.86
N THR A 35 -5.42 4.27 -0.17
CA THR A 35 -5.35 3.81 -1.55
C THR A 35 -3.97 4.13 -2.08
N ILE A 36 -3.29 3.12 -2.61
CA ILE A 36 -2.00 3.28 -3.29
C ILE A 36 -2.18 2.85 -4.74
N THR A 37 -1.89 3.75 -5.66
CA THR A 37 -1.94 3.47 -7.10
C THR A 37 -0.55 3.54 -7.71
N GLY A 38 -0.34 2.79 -8.78
CA GLY A 38 0.89 2.87 -9.55
C GLY A 38 0.77 2.17 -10.89
N LEU A 39 1.87 2.22 -11.64
CA LEU A 39 1.97 1.72 -13.00
C LEU A 39 3.22 0.86 -13.15
N LEU A 40 3.05 -0.34 -13.69
CA LEU A 40 4.10 -1.28 -14.05
C LEU A 40 4.13 -1.46 -15.56
N VAL A 41 5.24 -1.09 -16.18
CA VAL A 41 5.35 -1.03 -17.64
C VAL A 41 6.70 -1.50 -18.11
N CYS A 42 6.73 -1.93 -19.37
CA CYS A 42 7.93 -2.17 -20.12
C CYS A 42 8.25 -0.95 -20.99
N SER A 43 9.51 -0.53 -20.92
CA SER A 43 10.08 0.58 -21.67
C SER A 43 11.18 0.03 -22.56
N GLU A 44 11.20 0.41 -23.84
CA GLU A 44 12.29 0.00 -24.76
C GLU A 44 13.67 0.51 -24.31
N THR A 45 13.70 1.61 -23.56
CA THR A 45 14.96 2.24 -23.11
C THR A 45 15.31 1.90 -21.66
N GLY A 46 14.41 1.21 -20.93
CA GLY A 46 14.51 1.02 -19.49
C GLY A 46 14.25 2.28 -18.66
N ASN A 47 14.16 3.45 -19.29
CA ASN A 47 13.91 4.71 -18.60
C ASN A 47 12.41 4.95 -18.40
N VAL A 48 12.10 5.67 -17.31
CA VAL A 48 10.78 6.18 -16.99
C VAL A 48 10.45 7.32 -17.95
N ASP A 49 9.74 7.01 -19.03
CA ASP A 49 9.05 8.04 -19.81
C ASP A 49 7.81 8.50 -19.01
N PRO A 50 7.75 9.75 -18.52
CA PRO A 50 6.62 10.25 -17.75
C PRO A 50 5.31 10.31 -18.57
N SER A 51 5.40 10.31 -19.91
CA SER A 51 4.24 10.19 -20.79
C SER A 51 3.89 8.75 -21.13
N CYS A 52 4.83 7.82 -20.87
CA CYS A 52 4.80 6.41 -21.25
C CYS A 52 4.17 6.15 -22.64
N SER A 53 4.48 7.02 -23.60
CA SER A 53 3.80 7.05 -24.90
C SER A 53 4.07 5.80 -25.75
N SER A 54 5.20 5.13 -25.51
CA SER A 54 5.63 3.88 -26.15
C SER A 54 5.70 2.69 -25.18
N CYS A 55 5.20 2.84 -23.95
CA CYS A 55 5.26 1.78 -22.96
C CYS A 55 4.18 0.73 -23.17
N SER A 56 4.51 -0.53 -22.88
CA SER A 56 3.52 -1.61 -22.79
C SER A 56 3.27 -1.98 -21.34
N GLY A 57 2.01 -2.07 -20.92
CA GLY A 57 1.63 -2.48 -19.58
C GLY A 57 1.98 -3.95 -19.31
N VAL A 58 2.39 -4.26 -18.09
CA VAL A 58 2.63 -5.64 -17.68
C VAL A 58 1.39 -6.18 -16.96
N PRO A 59 0.62 -7.11 -17.54
CA PRO A 59 -0.55 -7.69 -16.89
C PRO A 59 -0.19 -8.78 -15.87
N GLY A 60 -1.02 -8.92 -14.84
CA GLY A 60 -1.00 -10.07 -13.93
C GLY A 60 0.21 -10.13 -12.99
N ALA A 61 1.01 -9.08 -12.90
CA ALA A 61 2.10 -8.99 -11.94
C ALA A 61 1.52 -8.83 -10.53
N LEU A 62 2.00 -9.65 -9.58
CA LEU A 62 1.66 -9.49 -8.18
C LEU A 62 2.49 -8.35 -7.57
N VAL A 63 1.77 -7.33 -7.12
CA VAL A 63 2.33 -6.14 -6.47
C VAL A 63 1.97 -6.18 -5.00
N GLN A 64 2.97 -6.04 -4.12
CA GLN A 64 2.78 -6.12 -2.68
C GLN A 64 3.24 -4.83 -2.01
N LEU A 65 2.50 -4.38 -0.99
CA LEU A 65 2.94 -3.32 -0.11
C LEU A 65 3.63 -3.94 1.10
N SER A 66 4.95 -3.81 1.15
CA SER A 66 5.79 -4.36 2.19
C SER A 66 6.25 -3.27 3.15
N CYS A 67 6.00 -3.44 4.43
CA CYS A 67 6.38 -2.51 5.49
C CYS A 67 7.26 -3.22 6.54
N MET A 68 7.71 -2.50 7.57
CA MET A 68 8.53 -3.06 8.66
C MET A 68 9.82 -3.68 8.14
N GLY A 69 10.53 -2.97 7.27
CA GLY A 69 11.77 -3.46 6.66
C GLY A 69 11.64 -4.72 5.80
N GLY A 70 10.42 -5.08 5.35
CA GLY A 70 10.20 -6.28 4.54
C GLY A 70 9.45 -7.41 5.25
N GLN A 71 9.18 -7.27 6.55
CA GLN A 71 8.67 -8.36 7.38
C GLN A 71 7.15 -8.54 7.29
N THR A 72 6.43 -7.49 6.85
CA THR A 72 4.96 -7.48 6.86
C THR A 72 4.43 -7.01 5.51
N THR A 73 3.55 -7.80 4.90
CA THR A 73 2.75 -7.37 3.75
C THR A 73 1.39 -6.87 4.23
N LEU A 74 1.11 -5.58 4.03
CA LEU A 74 -0.17 -4.98 4.44
C LEU A 74 -1.25 -5.09 3.36
N GLY A 75 -0.87 -5.20 2.09
CA GLY A 75 -1.81 -5.29 1.00
C GLY A 75 -1.15 -5.76 -0.29
N GLN A 76 -1.96 -6.21 -1.23
CA GLN A 76 -1.47 -6.68 -2.52
C GLN A 76 -2.53 -6.49 -3.61
N ALA A 77 -2.07 -6.39 -4.85
CA ALA A 77 -2.92 -6.27 -6.03
C ALA A 77 -2.26 -6.93 -7.24
N LEU A 78 -3.08 -7.30 -8.23
CA LEU A 78 -2.60 -7.68 -9.55
C LEU A 78 -2.66 -6.46 -10.48
N THR A 79 -1.66 -6.33 -11.35
CA THR A 79 -1.72 -5.35 -12.44
C THR A 79 -2.74 -5.76 -13.49
N ASN A 80 -3.45 -4.78 -14.06
CA ASN A 80 -4.38 -5.00 -15.16
C ASN A 80 -3.67 -5.01 -16.52
N LEU A 81 -4.44 -5.07 -17.62
CA LEU A 81 -3.91 -5.07 -18.99
C LEU A 81 -3.06 -3.85 -19.35
N THR A 82 -3.29 -2.71 -18.70
CA THR A 82 -2.52 -1.49 -18.91
C THR A 82 -1.36 -1.36 -17.92
N GLY A 83 -1.10 -2.36 -17.07
CA GLY A 83 -0.05 -2.34 -16.05
C GLY A 83 -0.41 -1.56 -14.78
N PHE A 84 -1.61 -0.98 -14.71
CA PHE A 84 -2.06 -0.25 -13.54
C PHE A 84 -2.43 -1.22 -12.42
N TYR A 85 -2.10 -0.82 -11.19
CA TYR A 85 -2.52 -1.51 -9.98
C TYR A 85 -3.05 -0.52 -8.95
N LYS A 86 -3.91 -1.04 -8.07
CA LYS A 86 -4.46 -0.31 -6.93
C LYS A 86 -4.47 -1.23 -5.71
N ILE A 87 -3.68 -0.87 -4.70
CA ILE A 87 -3.73 -1.51 -3.38
C ILE A 87 -4.65 -0.66 -2.50
N ALA A 88 -5.60 -1.31 -1.83
CA ALA A 88 -6.49 -0.68 -0.87
C ALA A 88 -6.29 -1.31 0.50
N LEU A 89 -6.06 -0.48 1.52
CA LEU A 89 -5.92 -0.89 2.91
C LEU A 89 -7.14 -0.43 3.70
N GLY A 90 -7.66 -1.32 4.54
CA GLY A 90 -8.73 -0.97 5.49
C GLY A 90 -8.18 -0.35 6.78
N ILE A 91 -9.07 -0.15 7.75
CA ILE A 91 -8.74 0.54 9.01
C ILE A 91 -7.60 -0.15 9.76
N VAL A 92 -7.67 -1.47 9.91
CA VAL A 92 -6.68 -2.22 10.69
C VAL A 92 -5.31 -2.18 10.03
N ASP A 93 -5.25 -2.31 8.70
CA ASP A 93 -3.97 -2.27 7.98
C ASP A 93 -3.41 -0.84 7.92
N SER A 94 -4.28 0.17 7.86
CA SER A 94 -3.88 1.58 7.87
C SER A 94 -3.15 1.99 9.15
N LEU A 95 -3.38 1.27 10.26
CA LEU A 95 -2.68 1.50 11.53
C LEU A 95 -1.20 1.13 11.51
N LEU A 96 -0.87 0.12 10.72
CA LEU A 96 0.50 -0.39 10.58
C LEU A 96 1.22 0.27 9.40
N PHE A 97 0.53 1.13 8.66
CA PHE A 97 1.08 1.82 7.52
C PHE A 97 1.91 3.03 7.95
N ASP A 98 3.19 3.02 7.56
CA ASP A 98 4.09 4.16 7.62
C ASP A 98 4.74 4.33 6.25
N ALA A 99 4.44 5.44 5.56
CA ALA A 99 4.98 5.70 4.23
C ALA A 99 6.52 5.75 4.18
N SER A 100 7.19 6.05 5.30
CA SER A 100 8.66 6.10 5.38
C SER A 100 9.32 4.72 5.45
N ASP A 101 8.57 3.69 5.88
CA ASP A 101 9.03 2.32 6.07
C ASP A 101 8.32 1.31 5.15
N CYS A 102 7.26 1.75 4.46
CA CYS A 102 6.54 0.97 3.46
C CYS A 102 7.09 1.18 2.04
N LYS A 103 7.25 0.09 1.30
CA LYS A 103 7.63 0.05 -0.11
C LYS A 103 6.68 -0.82 -0.90
N VAL A 104 6.39 -0.41 -2.12
CA VAL A 104 5.76 -1.31 -3.09
C VAL A 104 6.84 -2.21 -3.67
N VAL A 105 6.61 -3.52 -3.65
CA VAL A 105 7.55 -4.56 -4.03
C VAL A 105 6.93 -5.49 -5.06
N ILE A 106 7.71 -5.85 -6.06
CA ILE A 106 7.38 -6.85 -7.08
C ILE A 106 8.52 -7.84 -7.12
N SER A 107 8.20 -9.12 -6.91
CA SER A 107 9.17 -10.21 -7.00
C SER A 107 9.36 -10.62 -8.46
N LEU A 108 10.61 -10.82 -8.87
CA LEU A 108 10.99 -11.25 -10.21
C LEU A 108 11.39 -12.74 -10.20
N PRO A 109 11.15 -13.48 -11.30
CA PRO A 109 10.56 -13.04 -12.56
C PRO A 109 9.04 -12.96 -12.50
N VAL A 110 8.44 -12.03 -13.26
CA VAL A 110 7.00 -12.04 -13.51
C VAL A 110 6.73 -12.91 -14.73
N VAL A 111 5.90 -13.94 -14.56
CA VAL A 111 5.53 -14.86 -15.64
C VAL A 111 4.51 -14.21 -16.58
N GLY A 112 4.57 -14.55 -17.87
CA GLY A 112 3.59 -14.06 -18.87
C GLY A 112 3.87 -12.66 -19.42
N THR A 113 5.07 -12.13 -19.21
CA THR A 113 5.55 -10.87 -19.83
C THR A 113 6.64 -11.17 -20.86
N SER A 114 6.71 -10.35 -21.91
CA SER A 114 7.77 -10.42 -22.93
C SER A 114 9.00 -9.58 -22.61
N CYS A 115 8.99 -8.90 -21.46
CA CYS A 115 9.98 -7.87 -21.15
C CYS A 115 11.18 -8.45 -20.42
N ALA A 116 12.39 -8.03 -20.82
CA ALA A 116 13.62 -8.47 -20.19
C ALA A 116 14.01 -7.56 -19.01
N LEU A 117 14.21 -8.16 -17.85
CA LEU A 117 14.69 -7.47 -16.66
C LEU A 117 16.18 -7.73 -16.42
N LEU A 118 16.92 -6.67 -16.10
CA LEU A 118 18.31 -6.72 -15.69
C LEU A 118 18.44 -6.02 -14.32
N PRO A 119 18.58 -6.76 -13.20
CA PRO A 119 18.73 -8.22 -13.11
C PRO A 119 17.40 -9.00 -13.33
N PRO A 120 17.45 -10.24 -13.86
CA PRO A 120 16.25 -11.04 -14.17
C PRO A 120 15.56 -11.61 -12.93
N THR A 121 16.22 -11.56 -11.79
CA THR A 121 15.75 -12.09 -10.50
C THR A 121 15.96 -11.05 -9.40
N GLY A 122 15.16 -11.12 -8.36
CA GLY A 122 15.23 -10.19 -7.22
C GLY A 122 13.93 -9.43 -7.05
N ASN A 123 14.01 -8.26 -6.42
CA ASN A 123 12.84 -7.46 -6.08
C ASN A 123 12.97 -6.07 -6.70
N LEU A 124 11.96 -5.69 -7.48
CA LEU A 124 11.79 -4.30 -7.90
C LEU A 124 10.98 -3.59 -6.82
N GLN A 125 11.49 -2.46 -6.32
CA GLN A 125 10.88 -1.74 -5.21
C GLN A 125 10.79 -0.24 -5.49
N THR A 126 9.73 0.39 -5.00
CA THR A 126 9.51 1.82 -5.09
C THR A 126 8.85 2.35 -3.82
N THR A 127 9.08 3.62 -3.52
CA THR A 127 8.46 4.32 -2.39
C THR A 127 7.06 4.80 -2.76
N VAL A 128 6.26 5.10 -1.74
CA VAL A 128 4.93 5.70 -1.88
C VAL A 128 4.95 7.16 -1.42
N THR A 129 4.22 8.01 -2.12
CA THR A 129 4.13 9.45 -1.82
C THR A 129 2.67 9.85 -1.66
N LEU A 130 2.35 10.59 -0.61
CA LEU A 130 1.01 11.12 -0.38
C LEU A 130 0.67 12.15 -1.46
N VAL A 131 -0.47 11.98 -2.13
CA VAL A 131 -0.99 12.92 -3.14
C VAL A 131 -2.12 13.75 -2.58
N GLY A 132 -2.95 13.17 -1.71
CA GLY A 132 -4.02 13.92 -1.08
C GLY A 132 -4.92 13.08 -0.20
N VAL A 133 -5.66 13.76 0.66
CA VAL A 133 -6.65 13.17 1.56
C VAL A 133 -8.03 13.61 1.12
N VAL A 134 -8.91 12.66 0.88
CA VAL A 134 -10.32 12.91 0.55
C VAL A 134 -11.14 12.61 1.79
N GLN A 135 -11.78 13.63 2.34
CA GLN A 135 -12.65 13.50 3.50
C GLN A 135 -14.06 13.07 3.08
N THR A 136 -14.70 12.29 3.94
CA THR A 136 -16.09 11.86 3.88
C THR A 136 -16.77 12.22 5.21
N LEU A 137 -18.09 12.07 5.29
CA LEU A 137 -18.88 12.45 6.47
C LEU A 137 -18.41 11.81 7.79
N LEU A 138 -17.77 10.64 7.75
CA LEU A 138 -17.41 9.86 8.94
C LEU A 138 -15.93 9.45 8.98
N SER A 139 -15.14 9.83 7.97
CA SER A 139 -13.86 9.17 7.69
C SER A 139 -13.06 9.91 6.60
N ALA A 140 -11.77 9.63 6.46
CA ALA A 140 -10.99 10.04 5.30
C ALA A 140 -10.25 8.89 4.61
N ILE A 141 -10.00 9.09 3.32
CA ILE A 141 -9.20 8.22 2.46
C ILE A 141 -7.92 8.98 2.11
N ALA A 142 -6.76 8.41 2.47
CA ALA A 142 -5.47 8.93 2.02
C ALA A 142 -5.08 8.26 0.70
N ASN A 143 -4.78 9.07 -0.32
CA ASN A 143 -4.39 8.61 -1.64
C ASN A 143 -2.88 8.80 -1.81
N PHE A 144 -2.21 7.70 -2.09
CA PHE A 144 -0.78 7.63 -2.36
C PHE A 144 -0.54 7.17 -3.79
N VAL A 145 0.58 7.61 -4.34
CA VAL A 145 1.11 7.08 -5.59
C VAL A 145 2.45 6.43 -5.34
N ALA A 146 2.66 5.28 -5.97
CA ALA A 146 3.96 4.65 -6.05
C ALA A 146 4.73 5.21 -7.25
N GLY A 147 6.05 5.35 -7.12
CA GLY A 147 6.89 5.72 -8.26
C GLY A 147 6.74 4.70 -9.40
N HIS A 148 6.87 5.15 -10.66
CA HIS A 148 6.79 4.27 -11.83
C HIS A 148 7.83 3.16 -11.74
N LEU A 149 7.37 1.93 -12.02
CA LEU A 149 8.22 0.76 -12.11
C LEU A 149 8.39 0.40 -13.58
N THR A 150 9.61 0.57 -14.09
CA THR A 150 9.94 0.29 -15.50
C THR A 150 10.83 -0.93 -15.64
N TRP A 151 10.52 -1.74 -16.64
CA TRP A 151 11.39 -2.81 -17.16
C TRP A 151 11.97 -2.41 -18.51
N VAL A 152 13.06 -3.04 -18.93
CA VAL A 152 13.60 -2.87 -20.28
C VAL A 152 12.92 -3.90 -21.20
N HIS A 153 12.81 -3.63 -22.50
CA HIS A 153 12.42 -4.65 -23.48
C HIS A 153 13.60 -5.57 -23.79
#